data_AF-A0A330MUM7-F1
#
_entry.id   AF-A0A330MUM7-F1
#
_cell.length_a   1.000
_cell.length_b   1.000
_cell.length_c   1.000
_cell.angle_alpha   90.00
_cell.angle_beta   90.00
_cell.angle_gamma   90.00
#
_symmetry.space_group_name_H-M   'P 1'
#
loop_
_entity.id
_entity.type
_entity.pdbx_description
1 polymer ?
#
loop_
_entity_poly.entity_id
_entity_poly.type
_entity_poly.pdbx_seq_one_letter_code
_entity_poly.pdbx_strand_id
1 'polypeptide(L)'
;MKSLEVLKREILEDGVIDANEVKEIEKVIYADGKIDKEEADFLFELNDAVSGKDNHSSWQDLFVKALSSFVLDDDASNGEIDEDEAKYLVNQIQGDGQIDANELALLKNLKSILGSLPQSLEKLIK
;
A
#
# COMPACT_ATOMS: atom_id res chain seq x y z
N MET A 1 15.05 16.80 -2.70
CA MET A 1 14.13 15.77 -2.19
C MET A 1 14.93 14.51 -1.96
N LYS A 2 14.71 13.75 -0.88
CA LYS A 2 15.32 12.41 -0.74
C LYS A 2 14.73 11.51 -1.83
N SER A 3 15.51 10.57 -2.39
CA SER A 3 14.94 9.53 -3.28
C SER A 3 14.29 8.42 -2.45
N LEU A 4 13.37 7.67 -3.06
CA LEU A 4 12.72 6.52 -2.42
C LEU A 4 13.73 5.49 -1.94
N GLU A 5 14.74 5.16 -2.75
CA GLU A 5 15.82 4.24 -2.37
C GLU A 5 16.59 4.67 -1.11
N VAL A 6 16.88 5.97 -0.97
CA VAL A 6 17.59 6.49 0.21
C VAL A 6 16.68 6.42 1.43
N LEU A 7 15.42 6.82 1.27
CA LEU A 7 14.43 6.79 2.34
C LEU A 7 14.18 5.35 2.83
N LYS A 8 14.03 4.40 1.91
CA LYS A 8 13.88 2.97 2.22
C LYS A 8 14.97 2.48 3.14
N ARG A 9 16.23 2.79 2.80
CA ARG A 9 17.39 2.34 3.59
C ARG A 9 17.42 2.95 4.98
N GLU A 10 17.01 4.22 5.13
CA GLU A 10 16.95 4.89 6.43
C GLU A 10 15.85 4.27 7.31
N ILE A 11 14.66 4.08 6.77
CA ILE A 11 13.51 3.51 7.50
C ILE A 11 13.74 2.05 7.90
N LEU A 12 14.38 1.26 7.04
CA LEU A 12 14.63 -0.15 7.34
C LEU A 12 15.85 -0.38 8.25
N GLU A 13 16.51 0.67 8.74
CA GLU A 13 17.73 0.53 9.56
C GLU A 13 17.43 -0.10 10.93
N ASP A 14 16.33 0.30 11.58
CA ASP A 14 15.92 -0.25 12.87
C ASP A 14 14.87 -1.38 12.75
N GLY A 15 14.29 -1.55 11.56
CA GLY A 15 13.37 -2.62 11.20
C GLY A 15 11.95 -2.43 11.71
N VAL A 16 11.57 -1.20 12.10
CA VAL A 16 10.20 -0.80 12.42
C VAL A 16 9.87 0.52 11.72
N ILE A 17 8.58 0.84 11.57
CA ILE A 17 8.17 2.16 11.08
C ILE A 17 7.51 2.92 12.23
N ASP A 18 8.14 4.01 12.66
CA ASP A 18 7.64 4.88 13.72
C ASP A 18 6.74 6.04 13.20
N ALA A 19 6.12 6.78 14.11
CA ALA A 19 5.20 7.86 13.75
C ALA A 19 5.86 9.05 13.01
N ASN A 20 7.17 9.26 13.15
CA ASN A 20 7.91 10.28 12.43
C ASN A 20 8.27 9.80 11.02
N GLU A 21 8.68 8.55 10.89
CA GLU A 21 8.97 7.92 9.61
C GLU A 21 7.73 7.86 8.72
N VAL A 22 6.55 7.55 9.29
CA VAL A 22 5.27 7.63 8.55
C VAL A 22 5.07 9.03 7.95
N LYS A 23 5.40 10.10 8.68
CA LYS A 23 5.27 11.48 8.16
C LYS A 23 6.30 11.79 7.08
N GLU A 24 7.52 11.25 7.20
CA GLU A 24 8.54 11.38 6.16
C GLU A 24 8.12 10.65 4.89
N ILE A 25 7.60 9.42 5.02
CA ILE A 25 7.03 8.64 3.92
C ILE A 25 5.90 9.40 3.25
N GLU A 26 4.88 9.83 4.02
CA GLU A 26 3.72 10.56 3.48
C GLU A 26 4.16 11.80 2.69
N LYS A 27 5.13 12.56 3.21
CA LYS A 27 5.66 13.74 2.52
C LYS A 27 6.36 13.40 1.20
N VAL A 28 7.04 12.26 1.13
CA VAL A 28 7.79 11.85 -0.07
C VAL A 28 6.87 11.24 -1.12
N ILE A 29 5.93 10.38 -0.73
CA ILE A 29 5.03 9.72 -1.70
C ILE A 29 4.00 10.70 -2.30
N TYR A 30 3.59 11.76 -1.59
CA TYR A 30 2.66 12.76 -2.12
C TYR A 30 3.38 14.00 -2.69
N ALA A 31 4.68 13.90 -2.97
CA ALA A 31 5.51 15.00 -3.41
C ALA A 31 5.02 15.67 -4.70
N ASP A 32 4.54 14.87 -5.63
CA ASP A 32 4.07 15.29 -6.94
C ASP A 32 2.54 15.53 -6.99
N GLY A 33 1.87 15.30 -5.87
CA GLY A 33 0.44 15.52 -5.67
C GLY A 33 -0.44 14.31 -5.96
N LYS A 34 0.12 13.16 -6.36
CA LYS A 34 -0.62 11.91 -6.57
C LYS A 34 0.20 10.73 -6.05
N ILE A 35 -0.36 9.54 -6.14
CA ILE A 35 0.37 8.29 -5.95
C ILE A 35 0.38 7.60 -7.31
N ASP A 36 1.56 7.28 -7.82
CA ASP A 36 1.74 6.47 -9.00
C ASP A 36 2.29 5.08 -8.65
N LYS A 37 2.60 4.31 -9.68
CA LYS A 37 3.06 2.93 -9.52
C LYS A 37 4.39 2.85 -8.79
N GLU A 38 5.31 3.80 -8.98
CA GLU A 38 6.60 3.81 -8.30
C GLU A 38 6.41 3.98 -6.79
N GLU A 39 5.52 4.88 -6.37
CA GLU A 39 5.20 5.11 -4.97
C GLU A 39 4.39 3.95 -4.35
N ALA A 40 3.46 3.36 -5.12
CA ALA A 40 2.72 2.18 -4.69
C ALA A 40 3.65 0.97 -4.48
N ASP A 41 4.55 0.69 -5.43
CA ASP A 41 5.53 -0.39 -5.33
C ASP A 41 6.45 -0.17 -4.12
N PHE A 42 6.90 1.07 -3.88
CA PHE A 42 7.69 1.42 -2.69
C PHE A 42 6.96 1.14 -1.37
N LEU A 43 5.65 1.43 -1.29
CA LEU A 43 4.84 1.16 -0.09
C LEU A 43 4.72 -0.35 0.19
N PHE A 44 4.49 -1.17 -0.84
CA PHE A 44 4.47 -2.62 -0.70
C PHE A 44 5.83 -3.15 -0.24
N GLU A 45 6.93 -2.70 -0.86
CA GLU A 45 8.26 -3.14 -0.48
C GLU A 45 8.63 -2.78 0.98
N LEU A 46 8.20 -1.61 1.47
CA LEU A 46 8.36 -1.26 2.88
C LEU A 46 7.54 -2.17 3.77
N ASN A 47 6.27 -2.37 3.40
CA ASN A 47 5.34 -3.19 4.17
C ASN A 47 5.86 -4.62 4.34
N ASP A 48 6.33 -5.25 3.26
CA ASP A 48 6.93 -6.59 3.28
C ASP A 48 8.14 -6.64 4.22
N ALA A 49 9.00 -5.62 4.14
CA ALA A 49 10.23 -5.55 4.92
C ALA A 49 9.98 -5.40 6.44
N VAL A 50 8.89 -4.72 6.82
CA VAL A 50 8.52 -4.51 8.24
C VAL A 50 7.32 -5.35 8.68
N SER A 51 6.95 -6.37 7.91
CA SER A 51 5.77 -7.18 8.21
C SER A 51 5.93 -7.94 9.54
N GLY A 52 4.85 -7.96 10.33
CA GLY A 52 4.82 -8.57 11.66
C GLY A 52 5.65 -7.85 12.75
N LYS A 53 6.14 -6.64 12.48
CA LYS A 53 6.88 -5.80 13.45
C LYS A 53 5.94 -4.88 14.23
N ASP A 54 6.46 -4.26 15.28
CA ASP A 54 5.72 -3.31 16.13
C ASP A 54 5.67 -1.91 15.49
N ASN A 55 5.18 -1.86 14.25
CA ASN A 55 5.04 -0.61 13.50
C ASN A 55 3.96 0.25 14.14
N HIS A 56 4.15 1.57 14.09
CA HIS A 56 3.17 2.51 14.60
C HIS A 56 1.85 2.39 13.82
N SER A 57 0.70 2.54 14.49
CA SER A 57 -0.61 2.32 13.88
C SER A 57 -0.89 3.21 12.66
N SER A 58 -0.30 4.42 12.64
CA SER A 58 -0.42 5.34 11.51
C SER A 58 0.22 4.81 10.22
N TRP A 59 1.09 3.80 10.30
CA TRP A 59 1.65 3.15 9.11
C TRP A 59 0.54 2.45 8.32
N GLN A 60 -0.32 1.69 9.01
CA GLN A 60 -1.47 1.05 8.37
C GLN A 60 -2.42 2.08 7.77
N ASP A 61 -2.70 3.17 8.50
CA ASP A 61 -3.58 4.24 8.01
C ASP A 61 -3.05 4.86 6.71
N LEU A 62 -1.75 5.15 6.65
CA LEU A 62 -1.10 5.69 5.46
C LEU A 62 -1.12 4.71 4.30
N PHE A 63 -0.71 3.45 4.56
CA PHE A 63 -0.66 2.38 3.56
C PHE A 63 -2.02 2.18 2.89
N VAL A 64 -3.08 2.03 3.69
CA VAL A 64 -4.45 1.84 3.19
C VAL A 64 -4.93 3.05 2.42
N LYS A 65 -4.73 4.27 2.94
CA LYS A 65 -5.15 5.52 2.30
C LYS A 65 -4.47 5.72 0.94
N ALA A 66 -3.14 5.60 0.90
CA ALA A 66 -2.36 5.85 -0.31
C ALA A 66 -2.65 4.84 -1.41
N LEU A 67 -2.66 3.54 -1.09
CA LEU A 67 -2.93 2.50 -2.09
C LEU A 67 -4.39 2.47 -2.53
N SER A 68 -5.34 2.84 -1.65
CA SER A 68 -6.73 3.00 -2.10
C SER A 68 -6.88 4.17 -3.08
N SER A 69 -6.14 5.28 -2.87
CA SER A 69 -6.13 6.39 -3.82
C SER A 69 -5.49 5.98 -5.15
N PHE A 70 -4.36 5.26 -5.12
CA PHE A 70 -3.68 4.78 -6.32
C PHE A 70 -4.58 3.87 -7.17
N VAL A 71 -5.32 2.97 -6.53
CA VAL A 71 -6.17 1.98 -7.21
C VAL A 71 -7.50 2.56 -7.67
N LEU A 72 -8.06 3.56 -6.99
CA LEU A 72 -9.40 4.06 -7.29
C LEU A 72 -9.41 5.36 -8.08
N ASP A 73 -8.34 6.16 -8.03
CA ASP A 73 -8.25 7.48 -8.66
C ASP A 73 -7.40 7.42 -9.94
N ASP A 74 -7.70 6.42 -10.76
CA ASP A 74 -7.09 6.16 -12.07
C ASP A 74 -7.92 6.83 -13.19
N ASP A 75 -7.24 7.24 -14.29
CA ASP A 75 -7.87 7.96 -15.40
C ASP A 75 -8.79 7.07 -16.27
N ALA A 76 -8.68 5.74 -16.18
CA ALA A 76 -9.35 4.76 -17.05
C ALA A 76 -10.67 4.23 -16.47
N SER A 77 -10.73 4.05 -15.15
CA SER A 77 -11.76 3.37 -14.36
C SER A 77 -11.92 3.98 -12.95
N ASN A 78 -12.01 5.31 -12.88
CA ASN A 78 -12.22 6.02 -11.60
C ASN A 78 -13.38 5.43 -10.78
N GLY A 79 -13.07 4.96 -9.58
CA GLY A 79 -14.01 4.38 -8.62
C GLY A 79 -14.38 2.93 -8.86
N GLU A 80 -13.70 2.22 -9.75
CA GLU A 80 -13.83 0.77 -9.96
C GLU A 80 -12.45 0.09 -9.82
N ILE A 81 -12.42 -1.25 -9.78
CA ILE A 81 -11.16 -2.01 -9.89
C ILE A 81 -11.29 -2.89 -11.12
N ASP A 82 -10.50 -2.58 -12.14
CA ASP A 82 -10.45 -3.32 -13.39
C ASP A 82 -9.57 -4.59 -13.29
N GLU A 83 -9.38 -5.28 -14.41
CA GLU A 83 -8.61 -6.52 -14.45
C GLU A 83 -7.10 -6.27 -14.22
N ASP A 84 -6.56 -5.17 -14.71
CA ASP A 84 -5.14 -4.83 -14.59
C ASP A 84 -4.80 -4.37 -13.16
N GLU A 85 -5.65 -3.55 -12.54
CA GLU A 85 -5.56 -3.14 -11.14
C GLU A 85 -5.71 -4.34 -10.20
N ALA A 86 -6.70 -5.20 -10.45
CA ALA A 86 -6.88 -6.41 -9.67
C ALA A 86 -5.66 -7.33 -9.77
N LYS A 87 -5.10 -7.49 -10.98
CA LYS A 87 -3.91 -8.30 -11.20
C LYS A 87 -2.68 -7.69 -10.54
N TYR A 88 -2.53 -6.37 -10.57
CA TYR A 88 -1.47 -5.66 -9.86
C TYR A 88 -1.52 -5.95 -8.36
N LEU A 89 -2.68 -5.71 -7.73
CA LEU A 89 -2.87 -5.95 -6.30
C LEU A 89 -2.65 -7.41 -5.90
N VAL A 90 -3.14 -8.36 -6.71
CA VAL A 90 -2.89 -9.80 -6.46
C VAL A 90 -1.39 -10.10 -6.48
N ASN A 91 -0.65 -9.57 -7.45
CA ASN A 91 0.78 -9.85 -7.58
C ASN A 91 1.59 -9.25 -6.42
N GLN A 92 1.23 -8.06 -5.96
CA GLN A 92 1.86 -7.44 -4.80
C GLN A 92 1.53 -8.23 -3.52
N ILE A 93 0.24 -8.42 -3.22
CA ILE A 93 -0.23 -9.05 -1.98
C ILE A 93 0.13 -10.55 -1.88
N GLN A 94 0.28 -11.26 -3.00
CA GLN A 94 0.70 -12.67 -2.97
C GLN A 94 2.20 -12.85 -3.24
N GLY A 95 2.92 -11.78 -3.54
CA GLY A 95 4.29 -11.83 -4.06
C GLY A 95 5.29 -12.40 -3.04
N ASP A 96 5.12 -12.07 -1.77
CA ASP A 96 5.98 -12.52 -0.67
C ASP A 96 5.51 -13.86 -0.05
N GLY A 97 4.34 -14.36 -0.48
CA GLY A 97 3.75 -15.63 -0.04
C GLY A 97 3.00 -15.56 1.30
N GLN A 98 2.85 -14.38 1.89
CA GLN A 98 2.03 -14.14 3.07
C GLN A 98 1.03 -13.02 2.79
N ILE A 99 0.00 -12.89 3.63
CA ILE A 99 -0.90 -11.73 3.57
C ILE A 99 -0.91 -11.15 4.97
N ASP A 100 -0.43 -9.93 5.09
CA ASP A 100 -0.28 -9.29 6.39
C ASP A 100 -1.48 -8.42 6.78
N ALA A 101 -1.37 -7.82 7.97
CA ALA A 101 -2.46 -7.04 8.55
C ALA A 101 -2.79 -5.79 7.72
N ASN A 102 -1.80 -5.17 7.08
CA ASN A 102 -1.98 -3.94 6.31
C ASN A 102 -2.59 -4.24 4.94
N GLU A 103 -2.14 -5.31 4.28
CA GLU A 103 -2.72 -5.78 3.02
C GLU A 103 -4.16 -6.24 3.20
N LEU A 104 -4.44 -6.97 4.28
CA LEU A 104 -5.81 -7.35 4.62
C LEU A 104 -6.68 -6.13 4.94
N ALA A 105 -6.12 -5.11 5.60
CA ALA A 105 -6.81 -3.85 5.86
C ALA A 105 -7.13 -3.10 4.56
N LEU A 106 -6.18 -3.06 3.60
CA LEU A 106 -6.38 -2.48 2.28
C LEU A 106 -7.55 -3.17 1.55
N LEU A 107 -7.53 -4.50 1.46
CA LEU A 107 -8.60 -5.26 0.79
C LEU A 107 -9.97 -5.03 1.43
N LYS A 108 -10.04 -5.01 2.77
CA LYS A 108 -11.29 -4.72 3.49
C LYS A 108 -11.78 -3.29 3.24
N ASN A 109 -10.86 -2.33 3.19
CA ASN A 109 -11.20 -0.93 2.90
C ASN A 109 -11.76 -0.78 1.49
N LEU A 110 -11.08 -1.33 0.48
CA LEU A 110 -11.54 -1.32 -0.92
C LEU A 110 -12.92 -1.99 -1.05
N LYS A 111 -13.12 -3.14 -0.41
CA LYS A 111 -14.43 -3.81 -0.38
C LYS A 111 -15.52 -2.94 0.25
N SER A 112 -15.20 -2.19 1.30
CA SER A 112 -16.15 -1.29 1.96
C SER A 112 -16.51 -0.09 1.09
N ILE A 113 -15.57 0.43 0.30
CA ILE A 113 -15.77 1.58 -0.60
C ILE A 113 -16.62 1.15 -1.81
N LEU A 114 -16.25 0.04 -2.45
CA LEU A 114 -16.85 -0.44 -3.70
C LEU A 114 -18.11 -1.30 -3.51
N GLY A 115 -18.31 -1.84 -2.31
CA GLY A 115 -19.35 -2.82 -1.99
C GLY A 115 -19.04 -4.25 -2.44
N SER A 116 -18.25 -4.43 -3.51
CA SER A 116 -17.75 -5.72 -3.97
C SER A 116 -16.37 -5.59 -4.60
N LEU A 117 -15.56 -6.64 -4.48
CA LEU A 117 -14.28 -6.74 -5.18
C LEU A 117 -14.32 -7.77 -6.31
N PRO A 118 -13.42 -7.66 -7.30
CA PRO A 118 -13.13 -8.74 -8.23
C PRO A 118 -12.86 -10.07 -7.51
N GLN A 119 -13.30 -11.18 -8.11
CA GLN A 119 -13.24 -12.51 -7.46
C GLN A 119 -11.80 -12.93 -7.09
N SER A 120 -10.80 -12.45 -7.83
CA SER A 120 -9.38 -12.67 -7.54
C SER A 120 -8.98 -12.10 -6.17
N LEU A 121 -9.45 -10.90 -5.84
CA LEU A 121 -9.19 -10.21 -4.57
C LEU A 121 -10.11 -10.70 -3.43
N GLU A 122 -11.39 -10.96 -3.71
CA GLU A 122 -12.32 -11.51 -2.70
C GLU A 122 -11.78 -12.79 -2.03
N LYS A 123 -11.12 -13.66 -2.81
CA LYS A 123 -10.56 -14.93 -2.31
C LYS A 123 -9.42 -14.75 -1.32
N LEU A 124 -8.86 -13.54 -1.20
CA LEU A 124 -7.75 -13.21 -0.30
C LEU A 124 -8.24 -12.79 1.10
N ILE A 125 -9.49 -12.34 1.25
CA ILE A 125 -10.06 -11.83 2.51
C ILE A 125 -10.66 -12.97 3.39
N LYS A 126 -9.98 -14.13 3.47
CA LYS A 126 -10.55 -15.33 4.11
C LYS A 126 -10.90 -15.15 5.60
#